data_AF-A0A137R0A0-F1
#
_entry.id   AF-A0A137R0A0-F1
#
_cell.length_a   1.000
_cell.length_b   1.000
_cell.length_c   1.000
_cell.angle_alpha   90.00
_cell.angle_beta   90.00
_cell.angle_gamma   90.00
#
_symmetry.space_group_name_H-M   'P 1'
#
loop_
_entity.id
_entity.type
_entity.pdbx_description
1 polymer ?
#
loop_
_entity_poly.entity_id
_entity_poly.type
_entity_poly.pdbx_seq_one_letter_code
_entity_poly.pdbx_strand_id
1 'polypeptide(L)'
;MPESHKDSVGLANLTEEAGQYDFMAKIMNRVTLSGQELSVKELNLLSVAYKNVIGAHCALWRIVSSIEQEEKSKGNEAQMTMIKAYRKKIKNKLAKICEDTPTILNKHLIPSTVGESKVFYHKMQV
;
A
#
# COMPACT_ATOMS: atom_id res chain seq x y z
N MET A 1 -16.67 -13.60 0.76
CA MET A 1 -15.52 -12.88 1.35
C MET A 1 -15.09 -13.70 2.56
N PRO A 2 -13.78 -13.84 2.87
CA PRO A 2 -13.33 -14.77 3.90
C PRO A 2 -14.01 -14.49 5.25
N GLU A 3 -14.55 -15.54 5.86
CA GLU A 3 -15.39 -15.45 7.07
C GLU A 3 -14.57 -15.57 8.36
N SER A 4 -13.34 -16.08 8.28
CA SER A 4 -12.42 -16.18 9.42
C SER A 4 -11.09 -15.45 9.20
N HIS A 5 -10.42 -15.13 10.32
CA HIS A 5 -9.06 -14.57 10.34
C HIS A 5 -8.07 -15.47 9.59
N LYS A 6 -8.16 -16.78 9.80
CA LYS A 6 -7.30 -17.78 9.16
C LYS A 6 -7.49 -17.82 7.65
N ASP A 7 -8.74 -17.70 7.17
CA ASP A 7 -9.03 -17.65 5.73
C ASP A 7 -8.51 -16.35 5.11
N SER A 8 -8.56 -15.24 5.85
CA SER A 8 -8.01 -13.96 5.39
C SER A 8 -6.49 -14.02 5.25
N VAL A 9 -5.79 -14.63 6.22
CA VAL A 9 -4.34 -14.85 6.13
C VAL A 9 -3.99 -15.85 5.03
N GLY A 10 -4.75 -16.93 4.88
CA GLY A 10 -4.58 -17.88 3.77
C GLY A 10 -4.71 -17.21 2.41
N LEU A 11 -5.74 -16.36 2.25
CA LEU A 11 -5.93 -15.59 1.02
C LEU A 11 -4.81 -14.57 0.79
N ALA A 12 -4.30 -13.93 1.85
CA ALA A 12 -3.17 -12.99 1.73
C ALA A 12 -1.91 -13.68 1.16
N ASN A 13 -1.59 -14.90 1.62
CA ASN A 13 -0.48 -15.68 1.07
C ASN A 13 -0.69 -16.04 -0.41
N LEU A 14 -1.91 -16.46 -0.79
CA LEU A 14 -2.22 -16.73 -2.20
C LEU A 14 -2.04 -15.49 -3.08
N THR A 15 -2.44 -14.32 -2.57
CA THR A 15 -2.28 -13.06 -3.31
C THR A 15 -0.84 -12.59 -3.39
N GLU A 16 0.00 -12.94 -2.41
CA GLU A 16 1.44 -12.71 -2.45
C GLU A 16 2.06 -13.53 -3.59
N GLU A 17 1.79 -14.84 -3.65
CA GLU A 17 2.31 -15.71 -4.72
C GLU A 17 1.80 -15.29 -6.12
N ALA A 18 0.56 -14.81 -6.20
CA ALA A 18 -0.01 -14.28 -7.43
C ALA A 18 0.49 -12.86 -7.79
N GLY A 19 1.29 -12.21 -6.94
CA GLY A 19 1.77 -10.83 -7.13
C GLY A 19 0.66 -9.77 -7.10
N GLN A 20 -0.53 -10.07 -6.57
CA GLN A 20 -1.67 -9.17 -6.50
C GLN A 20 -1.65 -8.31 -5.23
N TYR A 21 -0.61 -7.49 -5.08
CA TYR A 21 -0.34 -6.75 -3.84
C TYR A 21 -1.42 -5.73 -3.47
N ASP A 22 -2.12 -5.12 -4.44
CA ASP A 22 -3.25 -4.22 -4.18
C ASP A 22 -4.41 -4.94 -3.48
N PHE A 23 -4.63 -6.21 -3.83
CA PHE A 23 -5.66 -7.04 -3.20
C PHE A 23 -5.19 -7.58 -1.85
N MET A 24 -3.93 -8.01 -1.77
CA MET A 24 -3.27 -8.40 -0.53
C MET A 24 -3.36 -7.29 0.54
N ALA A 25 -3.07 -6.03 0.18
CA ALA A 25 -3.15 -4.90 1.09
C ALA A 25 -4.57 -4.68 1.63
N LYS A 26 -5.60 -4.86 0.79
CA LYS A 26 -7.01 -4.77 1.22
C LYS A 26 -7.38 -5.88 2.20
N ILE A 27 -6.89 -7.10 1.98
CA ILE A 27 -7.13 -8.23 2.88
C ILE A 27 -6.44 -7.95 4.22
N MET A 28 -5.14 -7.65 4.20
CA MET A 28 -4.37 -7.40 5.41
C MET A 28 -4.89 -6.21 6.21
N ASN A 29 -5.42 -5.17 5.55
CA ASN A 29 -6.10 -4.07 6.24
C ASN A 29 -7.33 -4.51 7.02
N ARG A 30 -8.14 -5.42 6.45
CA ARG A 30 -9.29 -5.97 7.17
C ARG A 30 -8.86 -6.81 8.37
N VAL A 31 -7.80 -7.60 8.20
CA VAL A 31 -7.21 -8.38 9.28
C VAL A 31 -6.77 -7.45 10.42
N THR A 32 -6.08 -6.35 10.12
CA THR A 32 -5.67 -5.37 11.15
C THR A 32 -6.86 -4.66 11.81
N LEU A 33 -7.89 -4.31 11.03
CA LEU A 33 -9.09 -3.63 11.53
C LEU A 33 -10.01 -4.53 12.36
N SER A 34 -9.81 -5.85 12.32
CA SER A 34 -10.56 -6.81 13.16
C SER A 34 -10.24 -6.68 14.66
N GLY A 35 -9.16 -5.97 15.01
CA GLY A 35 -8.75 -5.72 16.39
C GLY A 35 -7.99 -6.87 17.05
N GLN A 36 -7.78 -7.99 16.33
CA GLN A 36 -6.93 -9.07 16.79
C GLN A 36 -5.45 -8.68 16.68
N GLU A 37 -4.65 -9.06 17.67
CA GLU A 37 -3.20 -8.86 17.64
C GLU A 37 -2.58 -9.66 16.47
N LEU A 38 -1.79 -8.98 15.65
CA LEU A 38 -1.10 -9.59 14.52
C LEU A 38 0.18 -10.26 14.97
N SER A 39 0.39 -11.50 14.54
CA SER A 39 1.65 -12.21 14.66
C SER A 39 2.73 -11.60 13.77
N VAL A 40 4.00 -11.89 14.08
CA VAL A 40 5.16 -11.44 13.27
C VAL A 40 5.03 -11.81 11.79
N LYS A 41 4.44 -12.97 11.47
CA LYS A 41 4.21 -13.39 10.08
C LYS A 41 3.17 -12.50 9.39
N GLU A 42 2.07 -12.19 10.06
CA GLU A 42 1.01 -11.32 9.52
C GLU A 42 1.50 -9.88 9.37
N LEU A 43 2.32 -9.39 10.29
CA LEU A 43 2.99 -8.10 10.17
C LEU A 43 3.94 -8.02 8.97
N ASN A 44 4.65 -9.11 8.70
CA ASN A 44 5.47 -9.21 7.51
C ASN A 44 4.61 -9.18 6.24
N LEU A 45 3.50 -9.92 6.19
CA LEU A 45 2.56 -9.88 5.05
C LEU A 45 2.00 -8.48 4.82
N LEU A 46 1.63 -7.76 5.89
CA LEU A 46 1.19 -6.37 5.82
C LEU A 46 2.29 -5.47 5.22
N SER A 47 3.53 -5.60 5.70
CA SER A 47 4.69 -4.86 5.17
C SER A 47 4.95 -5.14 3.70
N VAL A 48 4.96 -6.42 3.31
CA VAL A 48 5.20 -6.85 1.93
C VAL A 48 4.13 -6.28 1.01
N ALA A 49 2.86 -6.37 1.40
CA ALA A 49 1.75 -5.83 0.63
C ALA A 49 1.93 -4.31 0.38
N TYR A 50 2.10 -3.53 1.45
CA TYR A 50 2.22 -2.09 1.35
C TYR A 50 3.47 -1.64 0.59
N LYS A 51 4.63 -2.23 0.87
CA LYS A 51 5.89 -1.93 0.16
C LYS A 51 5.75 -2.14 -1.34
N ASN A 52 5.13 -3.25 -1.76
CA ASN A 52 4.96 -3.55 -3.18
C ASN A 52 3.92 -2.63 -3.84
N VAL A 53 2.80 -2.33 -3.18
CA VAL A 53 1.80 -1.39 -3.70
C VAL A 53 2.40 0.00 -3.89
N ILE A 54 3.11 0.52 -2.89
CA ILE A 54 3.79 1.82 -2.97
C ILE A 54 4.85 1.80 -4.07
N GLY A 55 5.66 0.74 -4.12
CA GLY A 55 6.70 0.56 -5.14
C GLY A 55 6.14 0.59 -6.57
N ALA A 56 5.05 -0.13 -6.82
CA ALA A 56 4.36 -0.16 -8.11
C ALA A 56 3.82 1.22 -8.50
N HIS A 57 3.19 1.94 -7.56
CA HIS A 57 2.67 3.28 -7.80
C HIS A 57 3.79 4.32 -8.01
N CYS A 58 4.90 4.22 -7.30
CA CYS A 58 6.09 5.05 -7.50
C CYS A 58 6.75 4.80 -8.86
N ALA A 59 6.81 3.55 -9.32
CA ALA A 59 7.26 3.22 -10.67
C ALA A 59 6.32 3.81 -11.73
N LEU A 60 5.01 3.62 -11.58
CA LEU A 60 4.00 4.18 -12.47
C LEU A 60 4.07 5.72 -12.51
N TRP A 61 4.23 6.36 -11.36
CA TRP A 61 4.39 7.82 -11.26
C TRP A 61 5.62 8.32 -12.04
N ARG A 62 6.76 7.62 -11.93
CA ARG A 62 7.97 7.96 -12.69
C ARG A 62 7.75 7.86 -14.19
N ILE A 63 7.11 6.78 -14.65
CA ILE A 63 6.78 6.58 -16.08
C ILE A 63 5.88 7.71 -16.58
N VAL A 64 4.79 8.00 -15.87
CA VAL A 64 3.85 9.07 -16.26
C VAL A 64 4.53 10.45 -16.24
N SER A 65 5.44 10.69 -15.29
CA SER A 65 6.20 11.94 -15.24
C SER A 65 7.17 12.08 -16.43
N SER A 66 7.78 10.98 -16.89
CA SER A 66 8.61 10.97 -18.11
C SER A 66 7.77 11.27 -19.34
N ILE A 67 6.61 10.62 -19.48
CA ILE A 67 5.67 10.85 -20.58
C ILE A 67 5.20 12.31 -20.59
N GLU A 68 4.91 12.89 -19.41
CA GLU A 68 4.53 14.31 -19.30
C GLU A 68 5.64 15.24 -19.80
N GLN A 69 6.90 14.94 -19.48
CA GLN A 69 8.04 15.74 -19.90
C GLN A 69 8.27 15.66 -21.41
N GLU A 70 8.13 14.46 -22.00
CA GLU A 70 8.22 14.24 -23.44
C GLU A 70 7.05 14.88 -24.21
N GLU A 71 5.84 14.91 -23.64
CA GLU A 71 4.70 15.53 -24.30
C GLU A 71 4.75 17.06 -24.24
N LYS A 72 5.35 17.61 -23.17
CA LYS A 72 5.56 19.05 -23.02
C LYS A 72 6.42 19.65 -24.14
N SER A 73 7.38 18.89 -24.69
CA SER A 73 8.23 19.36 -25.80
C SER A 73 7.52 19.33 -27.17
N LYS A 74 6.39 18.60 -27.30
CA LYS A 74 5.59 18.53 -28.53
C LYS A 74 4.49 19.60 -28.62
N GLY A 75 4.16 20.26 -27.51
CA GLY A 75 3.19 21.36 -27.47
C GLY A 75 1.71 20.95 -27.57
N ASN A 76 1.37 19.67 -27.37
CA ASN A 76 -0.02 19.21 -27.41
C ASN A 76 -0.76 19.45 -26.08
N GLU A 77 -1.47 20.57 -25.97
CA GLU A 77 -2.14 20.98 -24.72
C GLU A 77 -3.27 20.04 -24.27
N ALA A 78 -4.00 19.43 -25.22
CA ALA A 78 -5.10 18.52 -24.90
C ALA A 78 -4.57 17.23 -24.25
N GLN A 79 -3.52 16.64 -24.85
CA GLN A 79 -2.87 15.45 -24.31
C GLN A 79 -2.16 15.75 -22.99
N MET A 80 -1.52 16.92 -22.87
CA MET A 80 -0.90 17.39 -21.64
C MET A 80 -1.92 17.49 -20.49
N THR A 81 -3.13 17.95 -20.77
CA THR A 81 -4.21 18.04 -19.77
C THR A 81 -4.63 16.65 -19.28
N MET A 82 -4.76 15.67 -20.18
CA MET A 82 -5.07 14.28 -19.81
C MET A 82 -3.96 13.65 -18.96
N ILE A 83 -2.69 13.83 -19.34
CA ILE A 83 -1.54 13.29 -18.62
C ILE A 83 -1.47 13.89 -17.20
N LYS A 84 -1.62 15.21 -17.06
CA LYS A 84 -1.67 15.89 -15.76
C LYS A 84 -2.79 15.38 -14.87
N ALA A 85 -3.98 15.16 -15.43
CA ALA A 85 -5.11 14.60 -14.69
C ALA A 85 -4.82 13.17 -14.19
N TYR A 86 -4.23 12.33 -15.04
CA TYR A 86 -3.85 10.97 -14.67
C TYR A 86 -2.74 10.95 -13.61
N ARG A 87 -1.72 11.79 -13.77
CA ARG A 87 -0.68 12.01 -12.77
C ARG A 87 -1.32 12.39 -11.42
N LYS A 88 -2.19 13.39 -11.37
CA LYS A 88 -2.90 13.77 -10.13
C LYS A 88 -3.65 12.60 -9.49
N LYS A 89 -4.31 11.73 -10.27
CA LYS A 89 -4.96 10.51 -9.74
C LYS A 89 -3.95 9.58 -9.07
N ILE A 90 -2.77 9.37 -9.65
CA ILE A 90 -1.71 8.55 -9.03
C ILE A 90 -1.20 9.21 -7.74
N LYS A 91 -1.00 10.54 -7.73
CA LYS A 91 -0.60 11.28 -6.52
C LYS A 91 -1.60 11.07 -5.39
N ASN A 92 -2.89 11.20 -5.68
CA ASN A 92 -3.95 11.05 -4.69
C ASN A 92 -4.01 9.61 -4.16
N LYS A 93 -3.82 8.60 -5.01
CA LYS A 93 -3.72 7.20 -4.56
C LYS A 93 -2.53 6.99 -3.63
N LEU A 94 -1.34 7.48 -4.02
CA LEU A 94 -0.13 7.40 -3.20
C LEU A 94 -0.32 8.11 -1.85
N ALA A 95 -0.84 9.33 -1.85
CA ALA A 95 -1.11 10.08 -0.63
C ALA A 95 -2.05 9.31 0.31
N LYS A 96 -3.15 8.77 -0.24
CA LYS A 96 -4.09 7.96 0.55
C LYS A 96 -3.43 6.71 1.16
N ILE A 97 -2.63 5.99 0.39
CA ILE A 97 -1.91 4.79 0.88
C ILE A 97 -0.93 5.19 2.00
N CYS A 98 -0.20 6.29 1.82
CA CYS A 98 0.73 6.81 2.82
C CYS A 98 0.04 7.42 4.06
N GLU A 99 -1.21 7.87 3.96
CA GLU A 99 -2.01 8.33 5.10
C GLU A 99 -2.63 7.15 5.87
N ASP A 100 -3.07 6.11 5.15
CA ASP A 100 -3.68 4.91 5.72
C ASP A 100 -2.64 4.09 6.51
N THR A 101 -1.38 4.03 6.04
CA THR A 101 -0.33 3.16 6.63
C THR A 101 0.05 3.54 8.07
N PRO A 102 0.43 4.80 8.40
CA PRO A 102 0.74 5.22 9.77
C PRO A 102 -0.48 5.21 10.67
N THR A 103 -1.67 5.43 10.11
CA THR A 103 -2.93 5.39 10.88
C THR A 103 -3.20 3.96 11.38
N ILE A 104 -3.00 2.96 10.53
CA ILE A 104 -3.15 1.54 10.88
C ILE A 104 -2.07 1.13 11.90
N LEU A 105 -0.83 1.56 11.70
CA LEU A 105 0.28 1.32 12.63
C LEU A 105 0.02 1.93 14.02
N ASN A 106 -0.33 3.22 14.06
CA ASN A 106 -0.50 3.96 15.32
C ASN A 106 -1.75 3.56 16.11
N LYS A 107 -2.87 3.27 15.43
CA LYS A 107 -4.15 3.02 16.12
C LYS A 107 -4.35 1.58 16.55
N HIS A 108 -3.80 0.61 15.83
CA HIS A 108 -4.12 -0.81 16.03
C HIS A 108 -2.92 -1.65 16.48
N LEU A 109 -1.70 -1.22 16.15
CA LEU A 109 -0.52 -2.06 16.31
C LEU A 109 0.40 -1.58 17.44
N ILE A 110 0.61 -0.28 17.61
CA ILE A 110 1.39 0.26 18.74
C ILE A 110 0.73 0.01 20.12
N PRO A 111 -0.60 0.13 20.29
CA PRO A 111 -1.23 -0.11 21.60
C PRO A 111 -1.21 -1.58 22.03
N SER A 112 -1.16 -2.51 21.07
CA SER A 112 -1.28 -3.95 21.32
C SER A 112 0.04 -4.69 21.43
N THR A 113 1.21 -4.01 21.40
CA THR A 113 2.50 -4.70 21.26
C THR A 113 3.53 -4.44 22.35
N VAL A 114 4.25 -5.51 22.70
CA VAL A 114 5.35 -5.55 23.68
C VAL A 114 6.59 -6.14 23.00
N GLY A 115 7.80 -5.62 23.27
CA GLY A 115 9.07 -6.21 22.79
C GLY A 115 9.43 -5.90 21.33
N GLU A 116 9.88 -6.91 20.57
CA GLU A 116 10.48 -6.79 19.22
C GLU A 116 9.56 -6.17 18.16
N SER A 117 8.25 -6.37 18.28
CA SER A 117 7.24 -5.79 17.39
C SER A 117 7.29 -4.26 17.36
N LYS A 118 7.70 -3.62 18.47
CA LYS A 118 7.84 -2.16 18.58
C LYS A 118 8.90 -1.58 17.63
N VAL A 119 10.02 -2.30 17.45
CA VAL A 119 11.10 -1.87 16.53
C VAL A 119 10.65 -1.99 15.08
N PHE A 120 9.85 -3.01 14.77
CA PHE A 120 9.27 -3.19 13.43
C PHE A 120 8.32 -2.04 13.06
N TYR A 121 7.44 -1.64 13.99
CA TYR A 121 6.51 -0.53 13.73
C TYR A 121 7.20 0.81 13.54
N HIS A 122 8.24 1.10 14.33
CA HIS A 122 9.02 2.32 14.12
C HIS A 122 9.74 2.33 12.77
N LYS A 123 10.17 1.18 12.24
CA LYS A 123 10.71 1.10 10.87
C LYS A 123 9.67 1.32 9.79
N MET A 124 8.41 0.96 10.03
CA MET A 124 7.32 1.21 9.06
C MET A 124 6.77 2.65 9.11
N GLN A 125 7.13 3.44 10.13
CA GLN A 125 6.76 4.85 10.24
C GLN A 125 7.69 5.81 9.48
N VAL A 126 8.89 5.36 9.10
CA VAL A 126 9.93 6.15 8.41
C VAL A 126 9.80 5.98 6.90
#